data_AF-A0A2E6H5Y4-F1
#
_entry.id   AF-A0A2E6H5Y4-F1
#
_cell.length_a   1.000
_cell.length_b   1.000
_cell.length_c   1.000
_cell.angle_alpha   90.00
_cell.angle_beta   90.00
_cell.angle_gamma   90.00
#
_symmetry.space_group_name_H-M   'P 1'
#
loop_
_entity.id
_entity.type
_entity.pdbx_description
1 polymer ?
#
loop_
_entity_poly.entity_id
_entity_poly.type
_entity_poly.pdbx_seq_one_letter_code
_entity_poly.pdbx_strand_id
1 'polypeptide(L)'
;MFYVVTYWACLIVGSLLLTEFYGYWLHILLHSDRIRWLSIRHMQHHLLAYPPGKKQRPHKTYIDPTQVSDHPTFFGIGLEWLVPIFCLIIFTIGIEYVMGLSTISIITSLSIMVLYAKFMFGWLHDSMHIKQHWFMRVPLVRRYFKHIRKLHDIHHHHVSEEGLMKYNMGISTPLFDMVFRTYLPNMKGTQRKSILTGHKTALTRYNIVSLRGDEIDAHYKEVS
;
A
#
# COMPACT_ATOMS: atom_id res chain seq x y z
N MET A 1 6.77 -31.91 -22.80
CA MET A 1 7.25 -30.51 -22.87
C MET A 1 6.13 -29.50 -22.62
N PHE A 2 5.01 -29.53 -23.35
CA PHE A 2 3.88 -28.61 -23.17
C PHE A 2 3.35 -28.55 -21.71
N TYR A 3 3.06 -29.71 -21.10
CA TYR A 3 2.58 -29.77 -19.71
C TYR A 3 3.52 -29.13 -18.68
N VAL A 4 4.84 -29.25 -18.88
CA VAL A 4 5.83 -28.66 -17.98
C VAL A 4 5.82 -27.14 -18.12
N VAL A 5 5.77 -26.63 -19.35
CA VAL A 5 5.69 -25.18 -19.61
C VAL A 5 4.40 -24.60 -19.03
N THR A 6 3.26 -25.24 -19.27
CA THR A 6 1.97 -24.81 -18.73
C THR A 6 1.97 -24.82 -17.20
N TYR A 7 2.52 -25.86 -16.57
CA TYR A 7 2.63 -25.96 -15.12
C TYR A 7 3.40 -24.76 -14.52
N TRP A 8 4.59 -24.48 -15.04
CA TRP A 8 5.40 -23.36 -14.55
C TRP A 8 4.76 -22.00 -14.84
N ALA A 9 4.13 -21.83 -16.00
CA ALA A 9 3.38 -20.61 -16.31
C ALA A 9 2.22 -20.38 -15.32
N CYS A 10 1.45 -21.43 -15.02
CA CYS A 10 0.38 -21.38 -14.03
C CYS A 10 0.92 -21.07 -12.63
N LEU A 11 2.04 -21.67 -12.24
CA LEU A 11 2.69 -21.37 -10.96
C LEU A 11 3.06 -19.89 -10.88
N ILE A 12 3.77 -19.37 -11.88
CA ILE A 12 4.22 -17.96 -11.89
C ILE A 12 3.03 -17.01 -11.84
N VAL A 13 2.05 -17.17 -12.73
CA VAL A 13 0.86 -16.30 -12.79
C VAL A 13 0.04 -16.43 -11.51
N GLY A 14 -0.12 -17.64 -10.99
CA GLY A 14 -0.81 -17.92 -9.73
C GLY A 14 -0.14 -17.22 -8.55
N SER A 15 1.19 -17.32 -8.41
CA SER A 15 1.94 -16.64 -7.36
C SER A 15 1.81 -15.11 -7.45
N LEU A 16 1.89 -14.53 -8.65
CA LEU A 16 1.70 -13.09 -8.84
C LEU A 16 0.28 -12.65 -8.42
N LEU A 17 -0.76 -13.34 -8.90
CA LEU A 17 -2.15 -13.04 -8.56
C LEU A 17 -2.44 -13.23 -7.07
N LEU A 18 -1.87 -14.28 -6.45
CA LEU A 18 -2.02 -14.53 -5.02
C LEU A 18 -1.35 -13.43 -4.19
N THR A 19 -0.20 -12.93 -4.66
CA THR A 19 0.49 -11.80 -3.99
C THR A 19 -0.33 -10.51 -4.07
N GLU A 20 -0.92 -10.20 -5.23
CA GLU A 20 -1.86 -9.08 -5.38
C GLU A 20 -3.06 -9.23 -4.43
N PHE A 21 -3.60 -10.45 -4.32
CA PHE A 21 -4.74 -10.75 -3.45
C PHE A 21 -4.40 -10.55 -1.97
N TYR A 22 -3.28 -11.11 -1.51
CA TYR A 22 -2.80 -10.91 -0.14
C TYR A 22 -2.48 -9.45 0.14
N GLY A 23 -1.81 -8.77 -0.79
CA GLY A 23 -1.50 -7.36 -0.69
C GLY A 23 -2.76 -6.50 -0.51
N TYR A 24 -3.78 -6.75 -1.33
CA TYR A 24 -5.07 -6.07 -1.26
C TYR A 24 -5.75 -6.24 0.11
N TRP A 25 -5.85 -7.48 0.62
CA TRP A 25 -6.49 -7.73 1.92
C TRP A 25 -5.67 -7.24 3.09
N LEU A 26 -4.35 -7.34 3.02
CA LEU A 26 -3.47 -6.76 4.02
C LEU A 26 -3.65 -5.24 4.05
N HIS A 27 -3.73 -4.57 2.90
CA HIS A 27 -3.96 -3.13 2.83
C HIS A 27 -5.32 -2.74 3.45
N ILE A 28 -6.38 -3.50 3.18
CA ILE A 28 -7.67 -3.34 3.87
C ILE A 28 -7.51 -3.50 5.38
N LEU A 29 -6.81 -4.54 5.84
CA LEU A 29 -6.59 -4.78 7.27
C LEU A 29 -5.90 -3.57 7.92
N LEU A 30 -4.89 -3.01 7.26
CA LEU A 30 -4.18 -1.82 7.72
C LEU A 30 -5.11 -0.60 7.82
N HIS A 31 -6.09 -0.44 6.94
CA HIS A 31 -7.08 0.64 7.02
C HIS A 31 -8.28 0.35 7.91
N SER A 32 -8.46 -0.89 8.37
CA SER A 32 -9.68 -1.31 9.06
C SER A 32 -9.75 -0.96 10.55
N ASP A 33 -8.62 -0.58 11.17
CA ASP A 33 -8.49 -0.36 12.62
C ASP A 33 -8.79 -1.62 13.46
N ARG A 34 -8.92 -2.80 12.84
CA ARG A 34 -9.15 -4.08 13.55
C ARG A 34 -7.94 -4.50 14.38
N ILE A 35 -6.74 -4.20 13.90
CA ILE A 35 -5.49 -4.41 14.63
C ILE A 35 -4.81 -3.05 14.74
N ARG A 36 -5.17 -2.33 15.80
CA ARG A 36 -4.86 -0.90 15.97
C ARG A 36 -3.40 -0.53 15.73
N TRP A 37 -2.46 -1.33 16.24
CA TRP A 37 -1.03 -1.04 16.10
C TRP A 37 -0.53 -1.15 14.64
N LEU A 38 -1.10 -2.08 13.85
CA LEU A 38 -0.85 -2.17 12.41
C LEU A 38 -1.42 -0.95 11.69
N SER A 39 -2.64 -0.57 12.04
CA SER A 39 -3.33 0.56 11.41
C SER A 39 -2.66 1.89 11.68
N ILE A 40 -2.24 2.17 12.92
CA ILE A 40 -1.57 3.44 13.26
C ILE A 40 -0.34 3.67 12.37
N ARG A 41 0.49 2.64 12.18
CA ARG A 41 1.71 2.71 11.36
C ARG A 41 1.42 3.07 9.92
N HIS A 42 0.48 2.34 9.32
CA HIS A 42 0.09 2.62 7.95
C HIS A 42 -0.59 3.99 7.82
N MET A 43 -1.35 4.40 8.83
CA MET A 43 -1.99 5.71 8.83
C MET A 43 -1.00 6.87 9.09
N GLN A 44 0.17 6.66 9.67
CA GLN A 44 1.23 7.68 9.72
C GLN A 44 1.72 8.04 8.30
N HIS A 45 1.82 7.06 7.41
CA HIS A 45 2.10 7.31 5.99
C HIS A 45 1.07 8.24 5.37
N HIS A 46 -0.21 7.95 5.56
CA HIS A 46 -1.31 8.72 4.97
C HIS A 46 -1.54 10.08 5.63
N LEU A 47 -1.35 10.20 6.94
CA LEU A 47 -1.76 11.39 7.70
C LEU A 47 -0.59 12.34 7.99
N LEU A 48 0.64 11.83 8.06
CA LEU A 48 1.83 12.66 8.32
C LEU A 48 2.69 12.83 7.06
N ALA A 49 3.08 11.73 6.41
CA ALA A 49 4.01 11.81 5.27
C ALA A 49 3.31 12.35 4.01
N TYR A 50 2.08 11.89 3.74
CA TYR A 50 1.33 12.23 2.53
C TYR A 50 -0.12 12.67 2.79
N PRO A 51 -0.35 13.70 3.63
CA PRO A 51 -1.65 14.11 4.13
C PRO A 51 -2.72 14.39 3.06
N PRO A 52 -4.01 14.09 3.36
CA PRO A 52 -5.13 14.46 2.50
C PRO A 52 -5.16 15.96 2.18
N GLY A 53 -5.41 16.32 0.91
CA GLY A 53 -5.45 17.69 0.44
C GLY A 53 -4.08 18.36 0.24
N LYS A 54 -2.97 17.66 0.47
CA LYS A 54 -1.60 18.16 0.21
C LYS A 54 -0.97 17.48 -1.01
N LYS A 55 0.15 18.02 -1.48
CA LYS A 55 0.89 17.45 -2.62
C LYS A 55 1.41 16.06 -2.24
N GLN A 56 1.01 15.03 -2.99
CA GLN A 56 1.43 13.64 -2.79
C GLN A 56 2.87 13.34 -3.24
N ARG A 57 3.55 14.35 -3.79
CA ARG A 57 4.94 14.31 -4.29
C ARG A 57 5.65 15.61 -3.91
N PRO A 58 5.92 15.87 -2.62
CA PRO A 58 6.53 17.13 -2.19
C PRO A 58 7.99 17.23 -2.65
N HIS A 59 8.77 16.14 -2.57
CA HIS A 59 10.22 16.11 -2.83
C HIS A 59 10.62 15.23 -4.02
N LYS A 60 11.94 15.18 -4.28
CA LYS A 60 12.56 14.27 -5.25
C LYS A 60 12.82 12.87 -4.67
N THR A 61 12.88 12.76 -3.34
CA THR A 61 13.06 11.50 -2.60
C THR A 61 11.77 11.10 -1.91
N TYR A 62 11.62 9.81 -1.64
CA TYR A 62 10.53 9.28 -0.83
C TYR A 62 10.68 9.75 0.61
N ILE A 63 9.59 10.23 1.22
CA ILE A 63 9.50 10.44 2.66
C ILE A 63 9.16 9.09 3.28
N ASP A 64 10.09 8.54 4.05
CA ASP A 64 9.89 7.30 4.79
C ASP A 64 9.09 7.59 6.08
N PRO A 65 7.88 7.03 6.25
CA PRO A 65 7.08 7.21 7.46
C PRO A 65 7.80 6.75 8.73
N THR A 66 8.71 5.77 8.62
CA THR A 66 9.50 5.27 9.76
C THR A 66 10.50 6.30 10.28
N GLN A 67 10.92 7.27 9.46
CA GLN A 67 11.75 8.40 9.91
C GLN A 67 10.94 9.48 10.63
N VAL A 68 9.61 9.46 10.48
CA VAL A 68 8.68 10.40 11.12
C VAL A 68 8.17 9.85 12.45
N SER A 69 8.50 8.59 12.80
CA SER A 69 7.99 7.92 14.00
C SER A 69 9.10 7.12 14.70
N ASP A 70 9.31 7.31 16.01
CA ASP A 70 10.47 6.78 16.77
C ASP A 70 10.40 5.27 17.09
N HIS A 71 10.03 4.43 16.13
CA HIS A 71 9.69 3.04 16.40
C HIS A 71 10.67 2.04 15.78
N PRO A 72 10.86 0.88 16.42
CA PRO A 72 11.85 -0.09 16.00
C PRO A 72 11.50 -0.68 14.64
N THR A 73 12.37 -0.42 13.65
CA THR A 73 12.37 -1.07 12.35
C THR A 73 13.42 -2.18 12.33
N PHE A 74 13.13 -3.29 11.65
CA PHE A 74 14.10 -4.34 11.37
C PHE A 74 14.45 -4.29 9.88
N PHE A 75 15.69 -3.93 9.53
CA PHE A 75 16.12 -3.69 8.14
C PHE A 75 15.22 -2.72 7.35
N GLY A 76 14.71 -1.67 8.01
CA GLY A 76 13.80 -0.70 7.37
C GLY A 76 12.38 -1.21 7.16
N ILE A 77 12.04 -2.40 7.68
CA ILE A 77 10.68 -2.95 7.70
C ILE A 77 10.17 -2.89 9.14
N GLY A 78 9.05 -2.19 9.36
CA GLY A 78 8.41 -2.18 10.67
C GLY A 78 7.86 -3.57 11.04
N LEU A 79 7.87 -3.91 12.34
CA LEU A 79 7.37 -5.20 12.83
C LEU A 79 5.90 -5.46 12.45
N GLU A 80 5.14 -4.39 12.18
CA GLU A 80 3.77 -4.44 11.67
C GLU A 80 3.64 -5.13 10.32
N TRP A 81 4.70 -5.17 9.54
CA TRP A 81 4.72 -5.89 8.27
C TRP A 81 5.20 -7.32 8.45
N LEU A 82 6.17 -7.55 9.36
CA LEU A 82 6.78 -8.87 9.52
C LEU A 82 5.78 -9.92 10.03
N VAL A 83 4.95 -9.59 11.03
CA VAL A 83 4.01 -10.56 11.60
C VAL A 83 2.97 -11.03 10.58
N PRO A 84 2.22 -10.14 9.89
CA PRO A 84 1.29 -10.57 8.85
C PRO A 84 1.97 -11.32 7.69
N ILE A 85 3.15 -10.87 7.26
CA ILE A 85 3.91 -11.54 6.18
C ILE A 85 4.29 -12.97 6.60
N PHE A 86 4.81 -13.15 7.82
CA PHE A 86 5.20 -14.46 8.32
C PHE A 86 4.01 -15.42 8.41
N CYS A 87 2.85 -14.94 8.91
CA CYS A 87 1.62 -15.71 8.94
C CYS A 87 1.18 -16.13 7.53
N LEU A 88 1.22 -15.21 6.55
CA LEU A 88 0.85 -15.49 5.16
C LEU A 88 1.81 -16.49 4.49
N ILE A 89 3.11 -16.42 4.79
CA ILE A 89 4.10 -17.38 4.29
C ILE A 89 3.81 -18.78 4.82
N ILE A 90 3.63 -18.95 6.13
CA ILE A 90 3.32 -20.25 6.74
C ILE A 90 2.01 -20.81 6.16
N PHE A 91 0.98 -19.97 6.08
CA PHE A 91 -0.31 -20.37 5.53
C PHE A 91 -0.17 -20.85 4.08
N THR A 92 0.57 -20.11 3.25
CA THR A 92 0.78 -20.47 1.84
C THR A 92 1.57 -21.76 1.69
N ILE A 93 2.64 -21.95 2.47
CA ILE A 93 3.39 -23.23 2.51
C ILE A 93 2.44 -24.39 2.84
N GLY A 94 1.59 -24.23 3.86
CA GLY A 94 0.64 -25.26 4.25
C GLY A 94 -0.36 -25.61 3.14
N ILE A 95 -0.94 -24.60 2.49
CA ILE A 95 -1.89 -24.80 1.39
C ILE A 95 -1.20 -25.46 0.19
N GLU A 96 -0.05 -24.95 -0.25
CA GLU A 96 0.66 -25.51 -1.41
C GLU A 96 1.14 -26.95 -1.15
N TYR A 97 1.59 -27.24 0.09
CA TYR A 97 1.95 -28.58 0.51
C TYR A 97 0.75 -29.54 0.46
N VAL A 98 -0.41 -29.13 0.99
CA VAL A 98 -1.66 -29.92 0.93
C VAL A 98 -2.13 -30.13 -0.51
N MET A 99 -1.90 -29.16 -1.40
CA MET A 99 -2.19 -29.29 -2.83
C MET A 99 -1.20 -30.21 -3.58
N GLY A 100 -0.19 -30.76 -2.89
CA GLY A 100 0.77 -31.71 -3.46
C GLY A 100 1.85 -31.05 -4.31
N LEU A 101 2.11 -29.75 -4.14
CA LEU A 101 3.20 -29.09 -4.83
C LEU A 101 4.55 -29.64 -4.34
N SER A 102 5.49 -29.82 -5.26
CA SER A 102 6.86 -30.22 -4.91
C SER A 102 7.55 -29.12 -4.09
N THR A 103 8.55 -29.47 -3.29
CA THR A 103 9.36 -28.50 -2.53
C THR A 103 9.95 -27.42 -3.44
N ILE A 104 10.41 -27.78 -4.65
CA ILE A 104 10.96 -26.82 -5.62
C ILE A 104 9.87 -25.84 -6.06
N SER A 105 8.66 -26.32 -6.32
CA SER A 105 7.52 -25.49 -6.70
C SER A 105 7.13 -24.51 -5.59
N ILE A 106 7.08 -24.97 -4.33
CA ILE A 106 6.78 -24.13 -3.17
C ILE A 106 7.84 -23.04 -3.01
N ILE A 107 9.13 -23.40 -3.03
CA ILE A 107 10.23 -22.43 -2.94
C ILE A 107 10.17 -21.42 -4.09
N THR A 108 9.85 -21.87 -5.30
CA THR A 108 9.71 -21.00 -6.47
C THR A 108 8.55 -20.03 -6.31
N SER A 109 7.37 -20.53 -5.91
CA SER A 109 6.19 -19.72 -5.66
C SER A 109 6.47 -18.65 -4.62
N LEU A 110 7.00 -19.03 -3.46
CA LEU A 110 7.34 -18.09 -2.37
C LEU A 110 8.36 -17.04 -2.82
N SER A 111 9.38 -17.45 -3.59
CA SER A 111 10.38 -16.51 -4.11
C SER A 111 9.75 -15.47 -5.03
N ILE A 112 8.85 -15.88 -5.92
CA ILE A 112 8.09 -14.98 -6.79
C ILE A 112 7.24 -14.04 -5.94
N MET A 113 6.52 -14.57 -4.95
CA MET A 113 5.65 -13.77 -4.10
C MET A 113 6.42 -12.73 -3.30
N VAL A 114 7.56 -13.09 -2.69
CA VAL A 114 8.39 -12.16 -1.92
C VAL A 114 9.00 -11.08 -2.82
N LEU A 115 9.56 -11.47 -3.97
CA LEU A 115 10.14 -10.52 -4.92
C LEU A 115 9.08 -9.57 -5.47
N TYR A 116 7.90 -10.08 -5.81
CA TYR A 116 6.82 -9.28 -6.34
C TYR A 116 6.19 -8.38 -5.26
N ALA A 117 6.03 -8.85 -4.02
CA ALA A 117 5.59 -8.03 -2.90
C ALA A 117 6.56 -6.87 -2.64
N LYS A 118 7.88 -7.13 -2.64
CA LYS A 118 8.91 -6.08 -2.53
C LYS A 118 8.84 -5.08 -3.68
N PHE A 119 8.58 -5.56 -4.89
CA PHE A 119 8.35 -4.70 -6.04
C PHE A 119 7.10 -3.82 -5.87
N MET A 120 5.95 -4.40 -5.49
CA MET A 120 4.68 -3.67 -5.36
C MET A 120 4.71 -2.65 -4.20
N PHE A 121 4.99 -3.12 -2.98
CA PHE A 121 4.87 -2.32 -1.76
C PHE A 121 6.10 -1.47 -1.45
N GLY A 122 7.28 -1.87 -1.93
CA GLY A 122 8.47 -1.03 -1.86
C GLY A 122 8.57 -0.17 -3.11
N TRP A 123 9.14 -0.74 -4.17
CA TRP A 123 9.57 0.06 -5.31
C TRP A 123 8.43 0.81 -6.03
N LEU A 124 7.33 0.15 -6.34
CA LEU A 124 6.24 0.71 -7.13
C LEU A 124 5.46 1.75 -6.34
N HIS A 125 5.06 1.41 -5.12
CA HIS A 125 4.39 2.30 -4.18
C HIS A 125 5.21 3.57 -3.89
N ASP A 126 6.48 3.44 -3.51
CA ASP A 126 7.35 4.59 -3.22
C ASP A 126 7.52 5.46 -4.47
N SER A 127 7.65 4.80 -5.63
CA SER A 127 7.69 5.50 -6.90
C SER A 127 6.44 6.34 -7.14
N MET A 128 5.26 5.99 -6.63
CA MET A 128 4.05 6.80 -6.80
C MET A 128 4.15 8.16 -6.10
N HIS A 129 4.95 8.26 -5.04
CA HIS A 129 5.17 9.47 -4.22
C HIS A 129 6.37 10.33 -4.65
N ILE A 130 7.06 9.95 -5.73
CA ILE A 130 8.20 10.71 -6.28
C ILE A 130 7.83 11.40 -7.62
N LYS A 131 8.35 12.63 -7.83
CA LYS A 131 8.00 13.48 -8.98
C LYS A 131 8.37 12.90 -10.35
N GLN A 132 9.55 12.28 -10.51
CA GLN A 132 10.07 11.88 -11.82
C GLN A 132 10.82 10.55 -11.75
N HIS A 133 10.66 9.72 -12.78
CA HIS A 133 11.33 8.43 -12.92
C HIS A 133 11.81 8.21 -14.34
N TRP A 134 12.91 7.48 -14.49
CA TRP A 134 13.48 7.14 -15.80
C TRP A 134 12.54 6.26 -16.65
N PHE A 135 11.80 5.35 -16.02
CA PHE A 135 10.90 4.41 -16.72
C PHE A 135 9.67 5.09 -17.34
N MET A 136 9.39 6.34 -16.98
CA MET A 136 8.33 7.14 -17.57
C MET A 136 8.57 7.52 -19.05
N ARG A 137 9.76 7.19 -19.58
CA ARG A 137 10.10 7.34 -21.00
C ARG A 137 9.41 6.30 -21.89
N VAL A 138 9.04 5.13 -21.34
CA VAL A 138 8.37 4.06 -22.10
C VAL A 138 6.85 4.34 -22.13
N PRO A 139 6.20 4.55 -23.30
CA PRO A 139 4.82 5.04 -23.37
C PRO A 139 3.78 4.15 -22.67
N LEU A 140 3.87 2.83 -22.84
CA LEU A 140 2.93 1.88 -22.23
C LEU A 140 3.08 1.86 -20.71
N VAL A 141 4.32 1.76 -20.21
CA VAL A 141 4.63 1.80 -18.78
C VAL A 141 4.17 3.13 -18.18
N ARG A 142 4.41 4.25 -18.87
CA ARG A 142 3.96 5.59 -18.45
C ARG A 142 2.45 5.66 -18.31
N ARG A 143 1.69 5.12 -19.27
CA ARG A 143 0.22 5.15 -19.25
C ARG A 143 -0.33 4.33 -18.08
N TYR A 144 0.14 3.09 -17.94
CA TYR A 144 -0.21 2.21 -16.83
C TYR A 144 0.12 2.84 -15.48
N PHE A 145 1.37 3.29 -15.32
CA PHE A 145 1.84 3.85 -14.07
C PHE A 145 1.11 5.14 -13.68
N LYS A 146 0.80 6.03 -14.63
CA LYS A 146 -0.04 7.21 -14.35
C LYS A 146 -1.44 6.84 -13.89
N HIS A 147 -2.01 5.77 -14.43
CA HIS A 147 -3.35 5.31 -14.06
C HIS A 147 -3.36 4.83 -12.61
N ILE A 148 -2.48 3.89 -12.25
CA ILE A 148 -2.41 3.34 -10.88
C ILE A 148 -2.00 4.41 -9.87
N ARG A 149 -1.06 5.29 -10.23
CA ARG A 149 -0.67 6.44 -9.42
C ARG A 149 -1.83 7.39 -9.15
N LYS A 150 -2.71 7.62 -10.13
CA LYS A 150 -3.91 8.44 -9.94
C LYS A 150 -4.86 7.78 -8.93
N LEU A 151 -5.05 6.47 -9.02
CA LEU A 151 -5.91 5.74 -8.07
C LEU A 151 -5.34 5.79 -6.65
N HIS A 152 -4.02 5.68 -6.52
CA HIS A 152 -3.31 5.84 -5.25
C HIS A 152 -3.41 7.26 -4.69
N ASP A 153 -3.32 8.30 -5.54
CA ASP A 153 -3.57 9.68 -5.11
C ASP A 153 -5.00 9.86 -4.58
N ILE A 154 -5.99 9.22 -5.23
CA ILE A 154 -7.38 9.24 -4.76
C ILE A 154 -7.49 8.52 -3.42
N HIS A 155 -6.81 7.39 -3.23
CA HIS A 155 -6.76 6.64 -1.98
C HIS A 155 -6.25 7.51 -0.82
N HIS A 156 -5.11 8.18 -1.00
CA HIS A 156 -4.52 9.12 -0.03
C HIS A 156 -5.42 10.31 0.31
N HIS A 157 -6.24 10.74 -0.64
CA HIS A 157 -7.11 11.90 -0.47
C HIS A 157 -8.51 11.56 0.04
N HIS A 158 -9.01 10.36 -0.21
CA HIS A 158 -10.37 9.99 0.12
C HIS A 158 -10.46 9.42 1.53
N VAL A 159 -10.61 10.33 2.49
CA VAL A 159 -10.89 10.01 3.90
C VAL A 159 -12.35 10.29 4.19
N SER A 160 -13.04 9.30 4.76
CA SER A 160 -14.43 9.44 5.19
C SER A 160 -14.53 10.30 6.45
N GLU A 161 -15.73 10.78 6.78
CA GLU A 161 -15.94 11.61 7.96
C GLU A 161 -15.65 10.87 9.27
N GLU A 162 -15.73 9.53 9.25
CA GLU A 162 -15.33 8.63 10.35
C GLU A 162 -13.81 8.43 10.45
N GLY A 163 -13.03 9.06 9.57
CA GLY A 163 -11.56 8.96 9.53
C GLY A 163 -11.03 7.68 8.88
N LEU A 164 -11.81 7.02 8.02
CA LEU A 164 -11.44 5.76 7.36
C LEU A 164 -11.18 5.96 5.86
N MET A 165 -10.27 5.16 5.31
CA MET A 165 -9.98 5.11 3.88
C MET A 165 -10.39 3.73 3.36
N LYS A 166 -11.21 3.69 2.30
CA LYS A 166 -11.91 2.46 1.88
C LYS A 166 -11.88 2.19 0.38
N TYR A 167 -11.19 3.04 -0.39
CA TYR A 167 -11.14 2.92 -1.85
C TYR A 167 -9.71 2.77 -2.36
N ASN A 168 -9.57 2.11 -3.52
CA ASN A 168 -8.33 1.93 -4.27
C ASN A 168 -7.21 1.33 -3.41
N MET A 169 -7.46 0.14 -2.86
CA MET A 169 -6.54 -0.62 -2.02
C MET A 169 -5.50 -1.40 -2.84
N GLY A 170 -5.76 -1.66 -4.12
CA GLY A 170 -4.80 -2.27 -5.03
C GLY A 170 -3.65 -1.31 -5.34
N ILE A 171 -2.41 -1.76 -5.13
CA ILE A 171 -1.21 -0.95 -5.36
C ILE A 171 -0.79 -0.97 -6.83
N SER A 172 -0.52 -2.16 -7.38
CA SER A 172 -0.10 -2.34 -8.77
C SER A 172 -1.29 -2.46 -9.71
N THR A 173 -2.40 -3.05 -9.29
CA THR A 173 -3.55 -3.27 -10.16
C THR A 173 -4.87 -2.96 -9.45
N PRO A 174 -5.84 -2.35 -10.13
CA PRO A 174 -7.19 -2.15 -9.59
C PRO A 174 -8.06 -3.42 -9.64
N LEU A 175 -7.51 -4.58 -10.03
CA LEU A 175 -8.27 -5.81 -10.24
C LEU A 175 -9.16 -6.14 -9.04
N PHE A 176 -8.59 -6.22 -7.84
CA PHE A 176 -9.35 -6.57 -6.65
C PHE A 176 -10.24 -5.42 -6.17
N ASP A 177 -9.88 -4.17 -6.43
CA ASP A 177 -10.78 -3.05 -6.18
C ASP A 177 -12.08 -3.14 -7.01
N MET A 178 -11.98 -3.61 -8.26
CA MET A 178 -13.14 -3.82 -9.12
C MET A 178 -13.97 -5.01 -8.61
N VAL A 179 -13.33 -6.12 -8.25
CA VAL A 179 -14.00 -7.34 -7.75
C VAL A 179 -14.75 -7.07 -6.45
N PHE A 180 -14.12 -6.37 -5.50
CA PHE A 180 -14.66 -6.12 -4.17
C PHE A 180 -15.31 -4.74 -4.01
N ARG A 181 -15.51 -4.00 -5.11
CA ARG A 181 -16.23 -2.72 -5.17
C ARG A 181 -15.62 -1.60 -4.32
N THR A 182 -14.30 -1.58 -4.18
CA THR A 182 -13.54 -0.47 -3.61
C THR A 182 -12.89 0.41 -4.69
N TYR A 183 -13.20 0.18 -5.97
CA TYR A 183 -12.68 0.99 -7.08
C TYR A 183 -13.33 2.37 -7.16
N LEU A 184 -12.52 3.43 -7.07
CA LEU A 184 -12.93 4.83 -7.20
C LEU A 184 -12.04 5.56 -8.23
N PRO A 185 -12.49 5.70 -9.49
CA PRO A 185 -11.66 6.24 -10.57
C PRO A 185 -11.47 7.77 -10.52
N ASN A 186 -12.36 8.49 -9.83
CA ASN A 186 -12.37 9.95 -9.70
C ASN A 186 -12.96 10.38 -8.35
N MET A 187 -12.41 11.45 -7.76
CA MET A 187 -13.05 12.15 -6.63
C MET A 187 -14.08 13.16 -7.15
N LYS A 188 -15.19 13.32 -6.41
CA LYS A 188 -16.17 14.39 -6.70
C LYS A 188 -15.65 15.72 -6.14
N GLY A 189 -15.67 16.77 -6.95
CA GLY A 189 -15.06 18.08 -6.63
C GLY A 189 -15.63 18.80 -5.38
N THR A 190 -16.80 18.39 -4.90
CA THR A 190 -17.45 18.97 -3.70
C THR A 190 -16.91 18.45 -2.37
N GLN A 191 -15.97 17.50 -2.37
CA GLN A 191 -15.55 16.77 -1.16
C GLN A 191 -14.49 17.48 -0.30
N ARG A 192 -13.98 18.66 -0.68
CA ARG A 192 -12.84 19.29 0.02
C ARG A 192 -13.08 19.51 1.52
N LYS A 193 -14.28 19.94 1.93
CA LYS A 193 -14.63 20.11 3.35
C LYS A 193 -14.70 18.76 4.08
N SER A 194 -15.32 17.76 3.46
CA SER A 194 -15.44 16.41 4.00
C SER A 194 -14.07 15.73 4.17
N ILE A 195 -13.14 15.93 3.21
CA ILE A 195 -11.75 15.44 3.30
C ILE A 195 -11.02 16.03 4.51
N LEU A 196 -11.15 17.34 4.75
CA LEU A 196 -10.49 18.00 5.89
C LEU A 196 -11.09 17.55 7.22
N THR A 197 -12.41 17.40 7.29
CA THR A 197 -13.10 16.85 8.47
C THR A 197 -12.64 15.41 8.73
N GLY A 198 -12.67 14.55 7.71
CA GLY A 198 -12.21 13.17 7.79
C GLY A 198 -10.75 13.04 8.19
N HIS A 199 -9.88 13.91 7.68
CA HIS A 199 -8.47 13.96 8.07
C HIS A 199 -8.33 14.27 9.57
N LYS A 200 -9.03 15.27 10.10
CA LYS A 200 -9.02 15.58 11.53
C LYS A 200 -9.54 14.41 12.37
N THR A 201 -10.65 13.80 11.96
CA THR A 201 -11.19 12.61 12.63
C THR A 201 -10.17 11.48 12.65
N ALA A 202 -9.48 11.22 11.54
CA ALA A 202 -8.45 10.17 11.45
C ALA A 202 -7.27 10.46 12.38
N LEU A 203 -6.77 11.70 12.43
CA LEU A 203 -5.69 12.11 13.33
C LEU A 203 -6.04 11.85 14.80
N THR A 204 -7.27 12.17 15.22
CA THR A 204 -7.77 11.86 16.56
C THR A 204 -7.93 10.36 16.79
N ARG A 205 -8.54 9.65 15.83
CA ARG A 205 -8.80 8.20 15.90
C ARG A 205 -7.53 7.39 16.17
N TYR A 206 -6.46 7.72 15.45
CA TYR A 206 -5.17 7.01 15.55
C TYR A 206 -4.23 7.63 16.59
N ASN A 207 -4.68 8.65 17.34
CA ASN A 207 -3.90 9.38 18.33
C ASN A 207 -2.54 9.86 17.80
N ILE A 208 -2.52 10.35 16.56
CA ILE A 208 -1.30 10.81 15.90
C ILE A 208 -0.95 12.25 16.31
N VAL A 209 -1.95 13.04 16.76
CA VAL A 209 -1.75 14.41 17.27
C VAL A 209 -0.93 14.45 18.56
N SER A 210 -0.98 13.42 19.40
CA SER A 210 -0.22 13.38 20.65
C SER A 210 1.26 13.03 20.48
N LEU A 211 1.72 12.68 19.27
CA LEU A 211 3.11 12.28 19.04
C LEU A 211 4.01 13.44 18.58
N ARG A 212 3.46 14.52 18.00
CA ARG A 212 4.21 15.72 17.58
C ARG A 212 3.30 16.96 17.47
N GLY A 213 2.57 17.26 18.56
CA GLY A 213 1.57 18.33 18.59
C GLY A 213 2.09 19.71 18.15
N ASP A 214 3.37 20.01 18.43
CA ASP A 214 3.92 21.36 18.25
C ASP A 214 4.67 21.52 16.92
N GLU A 215 5.19 20.44 16.33
CA GLU A 215 5.99 20.48 15.09
C GLU A 215 5.12 20.45 13.82
N ILE A 216 3.95 19.81 13.88
CA ILE A 216 3.06 19.67 12.74
C ILE A 216 2.48 21.04 12.33
N ASP A 217 2.08 21.88 13.29
CA ASP A 217 1.58 23.22 13.02
C ASP A 217 2.67 24.19 12.54
N ALA A 218 3.92 24.03 12.99
CA ALA A 218 5.07 24.77 12.46
C ALA A 218 5.41 24.34 11.03
N HIS A 219 5.45 23.03 10.75
CA HIS A 219 5.70 22.48 9.42
C HIS A 219 4.60 22.88 8.41
N TYR A 220 3.34 23.04 8.85
CA TYR A 220 2.27 23.50 7.96
C TYR A 220 2.27 25.00 7.70
N LYS A 221 2.84 25.84 8.58
CA LYS A 221 2.97 27.29 8.39
C LYS A 221 4.11 27.68 7.44
N GLU A 222 5.17 26.88 7.35
CA GLU A 222 6.30 27.16 6.44
C GLU A 222 6.04 26.75 4.98
N VAL A 223 4.99 25.97 4.72
CA VAL A 223 4.73 25.33 3.41
C VAL A 223 3.45 25.88 2.74
N SER A 224 2.83 26.92 3.30
CA SER A 224 1.76 27.73 2.69
C SER A 224 2.31 29.01 2.08
#